data_AF-A0A533SKZ8-F1
#
_entry.id   AF-A0A533SKZ8-F1
#
_cell.length_a   1.000
_cell.length_b   1.000
_cell.length_c   1.000
_cell.angle_alpha   90.00
_cell.angle_beta   90.00
_cell.angle_gamma   90.00
#
_symmetry.space_group_name_H-M   'P 1'
#
loop_
_entity.id
_entity.type
_entity.pdbx_description
1 polymer ?
#
loop_
_entity_poly.entity_id
_entity_poly.type
_entity_poly.pdbx_seq_one_letter_code
_entity_poly.pdbx_strand_id
1 'polypeptide(L)'
;MATNHVNDLIPEYVLGLLAEDDLFQVARHLPDCPECRRELHAYEEAVSGLAFSAPLRTPPADLQQRILLQVDRSAQKEEVSQSKRLQPGIFTTLRQFFTRPAGALLGGLALVVVLILGAVNLALWQQFRQQQTQLTSENLRIVHLAGSEESPQASGFLLINPNESSAVLVVENVPALDPSQQYQLWLIRDGKRTNGGI
;
A
#
# COMPACT_ATOMS: atom_id res chain seq x y z
N MET A 1 7.37 2.98 -27.31
CA MET A 1 6.04 3.49 -27.74
C MET A 1 6.04 4.97 -27.46
N ALA A 2 5.85 5.81 -28.48
CA ALA A 2 5.86 7.26 -28.32
C ALA A 2 4.72 7.66 -27.37
N THR A 3 5.05 8.13 -26.18
CA THR A 3 4.08 8.68 -25.23
C THR A 3 3.64 10.03 -25.77
N ASN A 4 2.43 10.12 -26.31
CA ASN A 4 1.81 11.41 -26.60
C ASN A 4 1.55 12.10 -25.26
N HIS A 5 2.37 13.10 -24.95
CA HIS A 5 2.21 13.96 -23.80
C HIS A 5 1.04 14.94 -24.02
N VAL A 6 0.42 15.39 -22.93
CA VAL A 6 -0.72 16.32 -22.97
C VAL A 6 -0.31 17.75 -22.60
N ASN A 7 0.97 18.09 -22.72
CA ASN A 7 1.55 19.34 -22.24
C ASN A 7 0.85 20.57 -22.82
N ASP A 8 0.42 20.50 -24.08
CA ASP A 8 -0.30 21.58 -24.77
C ASP A 8 -1.70 21.84 -24.16
N LEU A 9 -2.30 20.84 -23.50
CA LEU A 9 -3.62 20.95 -22.87
C LEU A 9 -3.54 21.38 -21.39
N ILE A 10 -2.37 21.28 -20.76
CA ILE A 10 -2.19 21.58 -19.32
C ILE A 10 -2.52 23.05 -18.99
N PRO A 11 -2.05 24.07 -19.75
CA PRO A 11 -2.36 25.46 -19.43
C PRO A 11 -3.87 25.75 -19.44
N GLU A 12 -4.58 25.22 -20.43
CA GLU A 12 -6.03 25.36 -20.58
C GLU A 12 -6.80 24.57 -19.51
N TYR A 13 -6.28 23.41 -19.10
CA TYR A 13 -6.79 22.62 -17.99
C TYR A 13 -6.72 23.38 -16.66
N VAL A 14 -5.57 23.96 -16.32
CA VAL A 14 -5.38 24.70 -15.05
C VAL A 14 -6.24 25.96 -15.00
N LEU A 15 -6.43 26.64 -16.13
CA LEU A 15 -7.30 27.82 -16.22
C LEU A 15 -8.79 27.47 -16.29
N GLY A 16 -9.15 26.19 -16.36
CA GLY A 16 -10.54 25.73 -16.48
C GLY A 16 -11.21 26.11 -17.80
N LEU A 17 -10.43 26.25 -18.87
CA LEU A 17 -10.90 26.65 -20.22
C LEU A 17 -11.04 25.47 -21.19
N LEU A 18 -10.61 24.28 -20.78
CA LEU A 18 -10.55 23.10 -21.63
C LEU A 18 -11.96 22.57 -21.98
N ALA A 19 -12.14 22.10 -23.22
CA ALA A 19 -13.38 21.47 -23.67
C ALA A 19 -13.63 20.11 -22.98
N GLU A 20 -14.89 19.67 -22.87
CA GLU A 20 -15.27 18.43 -22.17
C GLU A 20 -14.58 17.18 -22.73
N ASP A 21 -14.39 17.10 -24.04
CA ASP A 21 -13.74 15.96 -24.69
C ASP A 21 -12.23 15.87 -24.36
N ASP A 22 -11.56 17.02 -24.25
CA ASP A 22 -10.12 17.13 -23.96
C ASP A 22 -9.82 16.94 -22.46
N LEU A 23 -10.78 17.30 -21.58
CA LEU A 23 -10.69 17.04 -20.13
C LEU A 23 -10.50 15.56 -19.83
N PHE A 24 -11.21 14.68 -20.55
CA PHE A 24 -11.09 13.24 -20.37
C PHE A 24 -9.69 12.73 -20.75
N GLN A 25 -9.09 13.32 -21.79
CA GLN A 25 -7.75 12.96 -22.23
C GLN A 25 -6.70 13.30 -21.16
N VAL A 26 -6.77 14.51 -20.59
CA VAL A 26 -5.87 14.94 -19.52
C VAL A 26 -6.07 14.09 -18.26
N ALA A 27 -7.31 13.90 -17.83
CA ALA A 27 -7.64 13.12 -16.62
C ALA A 27 -7.17 11.67 -16.70
N ARG A 28 -7.24 11.06 -17.89
CA ARG A 28 -6.74 9.69 -18.12
C ARG A 28 -5.21 9.61 -18.16
N HIS A 29 -4.53 10.66 -18.63
CA HIS A 29 -3.07 10.64 -18.82
C HIS A 29 -2.29 10.98 -17.54
N LEU A 30 -2.83 11.86 -16.68
CA LEU A 30 -2.16 12.32 -15.46
C LEU A 30 -1.73 11.21 -14.49
N PRO A 31 -2.46 10.07 -14.30
CA PRO A 31 -2.01 8.98 -13.44
C PRO A 31 -0.75 8.27 -13.94
N ASP A 32 -0.56 8.19 -15.26
CA ASP A 32 0.47 7.36 -15.88
C ASP A 32 1.75 8.15 -16.22
N CYS A 33 1.70 9.48 -16.34
CA CYS A 33 2.86 10.30 -16.72
C CYS A 33 3.35 11.24 -15.58
N PRO A 34 4.53 11.00 -14.99
CA PRO A 34 5.09 11.87 -13.96
C PRO A 34 5.56 13.23 -14.49
N GLU A 35 5.93 13.33 -15.76
CA GLU A 35 6.37 14.58 -16.38
C GLU A 35 5.21 15.57 -16.52
N CYS A 36 4.07 15.13 -17.05
CA CYS A 36 2.87 15.96 -17.16
C CYS A 36 2.34 16.38 -15.79
N ARG A 37 2.48 15.56 -14.74
CA ARG A 37 2.14 15.97 -13.36
C ARG A 37 3.04 17.09 -12.84
N ARG A 38 4.35 17.01 -13.12
CA ARG A 38 5.31 18.05 -12.73
C ARG A 38 5.00 19.37 -13.43
N GLU A 39 4.64 19.30 -14.71
CA GLU A 39 4.25 20.48 -15.49
C GLU A 39 2.93 21.07 -15.00
N LEU A 40 1.92 20.24 -14.71
CA LEU A 40 0.66 20.66 -14.08
C LEU A 40 0.92 21.46 -12.80
N HIS A 41 1.74 20.92 -11.88
CA HIS A 41 2.07 21.59 -10.62
C HIS A 41 2.76 22.94 -10.83
N ALA A 42 3.65 23.06 -11.83
CA ALA A 42 4.32 24.31 -12.14
C ALA A 42 3.33 25.39 -12.63
N TYR A 43 2.34 25.01 -13.44
CA TYR A 43 1.28 25.93 -13.86
C TYR A 43 0.32 26.28 -12.71
N GLU A 44 -0.04 25.33 -11.85
CA GLU A 44 -0.87 25.58 -10.66
C GLU A 44 -0.23 26.59 -9.70
N GLU A 45 1.08 26.50 -9.46
CA GLU A 45 1.83 27.47 -8.66
C GLU A 45 1.76 28.88 -9.29
N ALA A 46 1.96 28.99 -10.60
CA ALA A 46 1.90 30.27 -11.31
C ALA A 46 0.50 30.89 -11.26
N VAL A 47 -0.55 30.09 -11.49
CA VAL A 47 -1.95 30.55 -11.47
C VAL A 47 -2.41 30.89 -10.05
N SER A 48 -1.96 30.17 -9.03
CA SER A 48 -2.25 30.50 -7.63
C SER A 48 -1.75 31.90 -7.25
N GLY A 49 -0.61 32.34 -7.82
CA GLY A 49 -0.11 33.70 -7.66
C GLY A 49 -1.07 34.76 -8.20
N LEU A 50 -1.77 34.47 -9.31
CA LEU A 50 -2.74 35.40 -9.89
C LEU A 50 -3.95 35.64 -8.98
N ALA A 51 -4.35 34.65 -8.16
CA ALA A 51 -5.48 34.80 -7.24
C ALA A 51 -5.29 35.96 -6.25
N PHE A 52 -4.03 36.25 -5.87
CA PHE A 52 -3.70 37.36 -4.97
C PHE A 52 -3.65 38.73 -5.66
N SER A 53 -3.63 38.76 -7.00
CA SER A 53 -3.68 40.01 -7.78
C SER A 53 -5.10 40.56 -7.95
N ALA A 54 -6.11 39.74 -7.69
CA ALA A 54 -7.50 40.13 -7.83
C ALA A 54 -7.90 41.16 -6.76
N PRO A 55 -8.77 42.14 -7.09
CA PRO A 55 -9.25 43.11 -6.12
C PRO A 55 -10.10 42.42 -5.04
N LEU A 56 -9.75 42.65 -3.78
CA LEU A 56 -10.53 42.18 -2.63
C LEU A 56 -11.95 42.75 -2.69
N ARG A 57 -12.95 41.87 -2.68
CA ARG A 57 -14.37 42.22 -2.56
C ARG A 57 -14.87 41.81 -1.19
N THR A 58 -15.54 42.71 -0.49
CA THR A 58 -16.15 42.40 0.81
C THR A 58 -17.32 41.44 0.61
N PRO A 59 -17.26 40.21 1.13
CA PRO A 59 -18.37 39.29 1.02
C PRO A 59 -19.56 39.76 1.88
N PRO A 60 -20.80 39.35 1.56
CA PRO A 60 -21.96 39.52 2.43
C PRO A 60 -21.70 38.92 3.82
N ALA A 61 -22.15 39.60 4.88
CA ALA A 61 -21.88 39.20 6.27
C ALA A 61 -22.47 37.82 6.64
N ASP A 62 -23.52 37.38 5.93
CA ASP A 62 -24.19 36.09 6.11
C ASP A 62 -23.51 34.93 5.35
N LEU A 63 -22.55 35.21 4.47
CA LEU A 63 -21.97 34.23 3.55
C LEU A 63 -21.26 33.09 4.30
N GLN A 64 -20.48 33.41 5.33
CA GLN A 64 -19.78 32.41 6.13
C GLN A 64 -20.75 31.43 6.81
N GLN A 65 -21.80 31.97 7.44
CA GLN A 65 -22.80 31.15 8.12
C GLN A 65 -23.56 30.27 7.12
N ARG A 66 -23.90 30.79 5.93
CA ARG A 66 -24.57 30.02 4.88
C ARG A 66 -23.71 28.87 4.36
N ILE A 67 -22.41 29.08 4.17
CA ILE A 67 -21.49 28.04 3.73
C ILE A 67 -21.36 26.95 4.80
N LEU A 68 -21.15 27.33 6.06
CA LEU A 68 -21.03 26.37 7.17
C LEU A 68 -22.28 25.49 7.30
N LEU A 69 -23.47 26.11 7.25
CA LEU A 69 -24.75 25.38 7.27
C LEU A 69 -24.91 24.43 6.07
N GLN A 70 -24.33 24.74 4.92
CA GLN A 70 -24.40 23.91 3.73
C GLN A 70 -23.43 22.72 3.79
N VAL A 71 -22.26 22.86 4.42
CA VAL A 71 -21.33 21.75 4.67
C VAL A 71 -21.95 20.74 5.65
N ASP A 72 -22.52 21.21 6.77
CA ASP A 72 -23.20 20.35 7.76
C ASP A 72 -24.37 19.58 7.13
N ARG A 73 -25.14 20.25 6.27
CA ARG A 73 -26.24 19.63 5.52
C ARG A 73 -25.75 18.62 4.48
N SER A 74 -24.59 18.84 3.86
CA SER A 74 -24.04 17.91 2.87
C SER A 74 -23.53 16.63 3.55
N ALA A 75 -22.85 16.77 4.70
CA ALA A 75 -22.46 15.64 5.54
C ALA A 75 -23.68 14.84 6.03
N GLN A 76 -24.73 15.52 6.52
CA GLN A 76 -25.97 14.84 6.92
C GLN A 76 -26.73 14.22 5.74
N LYS A 77 -26.67 14.80 4.54
CA LYS A 77 -27.37 14.26 3.37
C LYS A 77 -26.73 12.95 2.90
N GLU A 78 -25.42 12.80 3.04
CA GLU A 78 -24.73 11.53 2.79
C GLU A 78 -25.10 10.46 3.81
N GLU A 79 -25.15 10.79 5.11
CA GLU A 79 -25.57 9.87 6.17
C GLU A 79 -27.07 9.48 6.07
N VAL A 80 -27.94 10.45 5.77
CA VAL A 80 -29.40 10.21 5.65
C VAL A 80 -29.75 9.50 4.34
N SER A 81 -28.99 9.70 3.26
CA SER A 81 -29.18 8.94 2.02
C SER A 81 -28.74 7.48 2.13
N GLN A 82 -27.81 7.16 3.05
CA GLN A 82 -27.48 5.76 3.40
C GLN A 82 -28.54 5.14 4.32
N SER A 83 -29.11 5.90 5.27
CA SER A 83 -30.12 5.36 6.20
C SER A 83 -31.54 5.24 5.60
N LYS A 84 -31.90 6.08 4.61
CA LYS A 84 -33.19 5.98 3.89
C LYS A 84 -33.20 4.99 2.72
N ARG A 85 -32.08 4.32 2.43
CA ARG A 85 -32.02 3.19 1.48
C ARG A 85 -32.26 1.82 2.11
N LEU A 86 -32.78 1.76 3.33
CA LEU A 86 -33.49 0.58 3.80
C LEU A 86 -34.85 0.49 3.09
N GLN A 87 -34.81 -0.03 1.86
CA GLN A 87 -36.01 -0.54 1.19
C GLN A 87 -36.67 -1.60 2.08
N PRO A 88 -37.98 -1.50 2.38
CA PRO A 88 -38.68 -2.49 3.19
C PRO A 88 -39.04 -3.71 2.33
N GLY A 89 -38.04 -4.48 1.86
CA GLY A 89 -38.26 -5.53 0.85
C GLY A 89 -37.65 -6.91 1.14
N ILE A 90 -36.73 -7.05 2.09
CA ILE A 90 -36.01 -8.33 2.30
C ILE A 90 -36.28 -8.91 3.70
N PHE A 91 -36.26 -8.07 4.74
CA PHE A 91 -36.48 -8.52 6.12
C PHE A 91 -37.93 -8.95 6.42
N THR A 92 -38.91 -8.42 5.69
CA THR A 92 -40.33 -8.85 5.79
C THR A 92 -40.54 -10.22 5.18
N THR A 93 -39.92 -10.48 4.02
CA THR A 93 -39.97 -11.78 3.34
C THR A 93 -39.22 -12.85 4.13
N LEU A 94 -38.08 -12.52 4.74
CA LEU A 94 -37.32 -13.45 5.59
C LEU A 94 -38.11 -13.88 6.83
N ARG A 95 -38.86 -12.94 7.45
CA ARG A 95 -39.72 -13.23 8.61
C ARG A 95 -40.89 -14.15 8.26
N GLN A 96 -41.49 -14.01 7.07
CA GLN A 96 -42.55 -14.92 6.59
C GLN A 96 -42.02 -16.29 6.16
N PHE A 97 -40.78 -16.38 5.69
CA PHE A 97 -40.14 -17.64 5.33
C PHE A 97 -39.75 -18.45 6.57
N PHE A 98 -39.26 -17.79 7.63
CA PHE A 98 -38.91 -18.43 8.91
C PHE A 98 -40.12 -18.92 9.73
N THR A 99 -41.33 -18.46 9.42
CA THR A 99 -42.59 -18.91 10.08
C THR A 99 -43.25 -20.11 9.40
N ARG A 100 -42.69 -20.63 8.30
CA ARG A 100 -43.18 -21.85 7.63
C ARG A 100 -42.27 -23.03 7.96
N PRO A 101 -42.81 -24.24 8.25
CA PRO A 101 -42.01 -25.38 8.71
C PRO A 101 -40.96 -25.86 7.69
N ALA A 102 -41.11 -25.51 6.40
CA ALA A 102 -40.12 -25.76 5.36
C ALA A 102 -38.92 -24.78 5.37
N GLY A 103 -39.09 -23.57 5.92
CA GLY A 103 -38.02 -22.56 6.02
C GLY A 103 -37.00 -22.86 7.13
N ALA A 104 -37.40 -23.61 8.17
CA ALA A 104 -36.51 -24.01 9.26
C ALA A 104 -35.39 -24.97 8.82
N LEU A 105 -35.66 -25.86 7.86
CA LEU A 105 -34.67 -26.82 7.34
C LEU A 105 -33.62 -26.13 6.45
N LEU A 106 -34.05 -25.20 5.59
CA LEU A 106 -33.14 -24.43 4.74
C LEU A 106 -32.32 -23.40 5.54
N GLY A 107 -32.93 -22.77 6.55
CA GLY A 107 -32.21 -21.89 7.48
C GLY A 107 -31.17 -22.63 8.32
N GLY A 108 -31.49 -23.85 8.76
CA GLY A 108 -30.53 -24.71 9.48
C GLY A 108 -29.32 -25.07 8.62
N LEU A 109 -29.52 -25.45 7.35
CA LEU A 109 -28.42 -25.76 6.43
C LEU A 109 -27.51 -24.54 6.21
N ALA A 110 -28.09 -23.37 5.97
CA ALA A 110 -27.32 -22.13 5.77
C ALA A 110 -26.49 -21.77 7.01
N LEU A 111 -27.05 -21.93 8.21
CA LEU A 111 -26.34 -21.69 9.47
C LEU A 111 -25.15 -22.66 9.62
N VAL A 112 -25.35 -23.95 9.31
CA VAL A 112 -24.27 -24.95 9.36
C VAL A 112 -23.16 -24.61 8.37
N VAL A 113 -23.49 -24.19 7.14
CA VAL A 113 -22.49 -23.78 6.14
C VAL A 113 -21.70 -22.57 6.62
N VAL A 114 -22.36 -21.55 7.19
CA VAL A 114 -21.69 -20.37 7.74
C VAL A 114 -20.76 -20.73 8.90
N LEU A 115 -21.20 -21.63 9.80
CA LEU A 115 -20.37 -22.11 10.91
C LEU A 115 -19.16 -22.90 10.42
N ILE A 116 -19.33 -23.76 9.40
CA ILE A 116 -18.23 -24.51 8.78
C ILE A 116 -17.25 -23.56 8.12
N LEU A 117 -17.73 -22.61 7.31
CA LEU A 117 -16.88 -21.61 6.65
C LEU A 117 -16.12 -20.76 7.67
N GLY A 118 -16.78 -20.34 8.75
CA GLY A 118 -16.16 -19.62 9.85
C GLY A 118 -15.08 -20.44 10.56
N ALA A 119 -15.34 -21.71 10.84
CA ALA A 119 -14.38 -22.62 11.47
C ALA A 119 -13.17 -22.88 10.57
N VAL A 120 -13.39 -23.13 9.27
CA VAL A 120 -12.32 -23.32 8.29
C VAL A 120 -11.48 -22.05 8.16
N ASN A 121 -12.12 -20.88 8.06
CA ASN A 121 -11.41 -19.60 7.99
C ASN A 121 -10.55 -19.41 9.25
N LEU A 122 -11.11 -19.63 10.44
CA LEU A 122 -10.40 -19.49 11.71
C LEU A 122 -9.22 -20.47 11.83
N ALA A 123 -9.39 -21.72 11.42
CA ALA A 123 -8.32 -22.71 11.39
C ALA A 123 -7.19 -22.30 10.44
N LEU A 124 -7.54 -21.73 9.28
CA LEU A 124 -6.56 -21.20 8.32
C LEU A 124 -5.73 -20.06 8.95
N TRP A 125 -6.38 -19.15 9.68
CA TRP A 125 -5.71 -18.07 10.41
C TRP A 125 -4.83 -18.56 11.57
N GLN A 126 -5.18 -19.68 12.20
CA GLN A 126 -4.33 -20.30 13.23
C GLN A 126 -3.08 -20.91 12.60
N GLN A 127 -3.22 -21.62 11.48
CA GLN A 127 -2.11 -22.24 10.77
C GLN A 127 -1.09 -21.21 10.26
N PHE A 128 -1.57 -20.08 9.72
CA PHE A 128 -0.71 -18.99 9.27
C PHE A 128 0.11 -18.37 10.43
N ARG A 129 -0.55 -18.12 11.57
CA ARG A 129 0.13 -17.60 12.77
C ARG A 129 1.20 -18.55 13.29
N GLN A 130 0.96 -19.86 13.21
CA GLN A 130 1.93 -20.86 13.66
C GLN A 130 3.20 -20.89 12.79
N GLN A 131 3.07 -20.80 11.47
CA GLN A 131 4.22 -20.69 10.56
C GLN A 131 5.02 -19.40 10.79
N GLN A 132 4.33 -18.27 10.98
CA GLN A 132 5.01 -17.00 11.20
C GLN A 132 5.74 -16.96 12.54
N THR A 133 5.20 -17.64 13.57
CA THR A 133 5.86 -17.76 14.86
C THR A 133 7.11 -18.64 14.78
N GLN A 134 7.13 -19.68 13.96
CA GLN A 134 8.33 -20.50 13.74
C GLN A 134 9.47 -19.68 13.12
N LEU A 135 9.18 -18.93 12.05
CA LEU A 135 10.15 -18.04 11.40
C LEU A 135 10.65 -16.91 12.33
N THR A 136 9.80 -16.43 13.23
CA THR A 136 10.17 -15.39 14.21
C THR A 136 10.89 -15.97 15.44
N SER A 137 10.66 -17.25 15.75
CA SER A 137 11.33 -17.98 16.84
C SER A 137 12.73 -18.48 16.47
N GLU A 138 13.04 -18.54 15.18
CA GLU A 138 14.41 -18.51 14.71
C GLU A 138 14.99 -17.15 15.10
N ASN A 139 15.60 -17.08 16.29
CA ASN A 139 16.37 -15.94 16.76
C ASN A 139 17.62 -15.77 15.88
N LEU A 140 17.43 -15.44 14.61
CA LEU A 140 18.50 -15.24 13.64
C LEU A 140 19.37 -14.10 14.16
N ARG A 141 20.60 -14.45 14.55
CA ARG A 141 21.59 -13.48 14.98
C ARG A 141 22.33 -12.99 13.76
N ILE A 142 22.16 -11.71 13.46
CA ILE A 142 22.85 -11.03 12.35
C ILE A 142 24.14 -10.42 12.90
N VAL A 143 25.27 -10.77 12.31
CA VAL A 143 26.58 -10.17 12.61
C VAL A 143 27.07 -9.43 11.37
N HIS A 144 27.19 -8.12 11.44
CA HIS A 144 27.74 -7.31 10.36
C HIS A 144 29.27 -7.44 10.33
N LEU A 145 29.83 -7.59 9.14
CA LEU A 145 31.25 -7.71 8.88
C LEU A 145 31.68 -6.53 8.01
N ALA A 146 32.70 -5.82 8.46
CA ALA A 146 33.33 -4.74 7.70
C ALA A 146 34.55 -5.27 6.95
N GLY A 147 34.86 -4.65 5.80
CA GLY A 147 36.06 -4.95 5.02
C GLY A 147 37.36 -4.64 5.77
N SER A 148 38.43 -5.31 5.37
CA SER A 148 39.78 -5.05 5.89
C SER A 148 40.40 -3.80 5.26
N GLU A 149 41.56 -3.37 5.77
CA GLU A 149 42.32 -2.26 5.19
C GLU A 149 42.70 -2.49 3.72
N GLU A 150 42.91 -3.76 3.32
CA GLU A 150 43.21 -4.14 1.94
C GLU A 150 41.99 -4.07 1.02
N SER A 151 40.77 -4.12 1.56
CA SER A 151 39.53 -4.07 0.79
C SER A 151 38.41 -3.37 1.58
N PRO A 152 38.49 -2.03 1.74
CA PRO A 152 37.58 -1.26 2.58
C PRO A 152 36.15 -1.15 2.01
N GLN A 153 35.97 -1.44 0.71
CA GLN A 153 34.66 -1.46 0.06
C GLN A 153 33.91 -2.79 0.23
N ALA A 154 34.60 -3.85 0.67
CA ALA A 154 33.94 -5.12 0.93
C ALA A 154 33.09 -5.03 2.20
N SER A 155 31.90 -5.58 2.15
CA SER A 155 31.00 -5.64 3.29
C SER A 155 30.27 -6.97 3.29
N GLY A 156 29.75 -7.38 4.45
CA GLY A 156 28.95 -8.58 4.52
C GLY A 156 28.19 -8.70 5.82
N PHE A 157 27.34 -9.71 5.89
CA PHE A 157 26.68 -10.08 7.12
C PHE A 157 26.59 -11.60 7.22
N LEU A 158 26.72 -12.09 8.45
CA LEU A 158 26.58 -13.48 8.79
C LEU A 158 25.23 -13.66 9.52
N LEU A 159 24.34 -14.44 8.92
CA LEU A 159 23.10 -14.89 9.53
C LEU A 159 23.37 -16.20 10.26
N ILE A 160 23.26 -16.21 11.59
CA ILE A 160 23.44 -17.40 12.40
C ILE A 160 22.08 -17.80 12.95
N ASN A 161 21.61 -18.99 12.62
CA ASN A 161 20.51 -19.61 13.34
C ASN A 161 21.09 -20.25 14.61
N PRO A 162 20.72 -19.84 15.84
CA PRO A 162 21.24 -20.47 17.06
C PRO A 162 20.60 -21.83 17.35
N ASN A 163 19.44 -22.12 16.75
CA ASN A 163 18.71 -23.37 16.93
C ASN A 163 19.18 -24.46 15.96
N GLU A 164 19.81 -24.07 14.86
CA GLU A 164 20.38 -24.97 13.85
C GLU A 164 21.89 -24.77 13.76
N SER A 165 22.68 -25.81 13.47
CA SER A 165 24.13 -25.63 13.24
C SER A 165 24.44 -25.07 11.84
N SER A 166 23.61 -24.14 11.37
CA SER A 166 23.63 -23.57 10.03
C SER A 166 23.83 -22.07 10.11
N ALA A 167 24.76 -21.54 9.32
CA ALA A 167 24.99 -20.12 9.17
C ALA A 167 25.11 -19.77 7.69
N VAL A 168 24.59 -18.60 7.31
CA VAL A 168 24.65 -18.10 5.94
C VAL A 168 25.49 -16.82 5.94
N LEU A 169 26.58 -16.84 5.17
CA LEU A 169 27.42 -15.67 4.95
C LEU A 169 27.04 -15.03 3.61
N VAL A 170 26.74 -13.74 3.64
CA VAL A 170 26.53 -12.92 2.44
C VAL A 170 27.61 -11.86 2.41
N VAL A 171 28.31 -11.75 1.28
CA VAL A 171 29.39 -10.78 1.10
C VAL A 171 29.16 -10.03 -0.20
N GLU A 172 29.38 -8.73 -0.18
CA GLU A 172 29.21 -7.80 -1.29
C GLU A 172 30.51 -7.05 -1.58
N ASN A 173 30.70 -6.65 -2.84
CA ASN A 173 31.84 -5.86 -3.31
C ASN A 173 33.21 -6.47 -2.97
N VAL A 174 33.31 -7.80 -2.98
CA VAL A 174 34.60 -8.50 -2.90
C VAL A 174 35.36 -8.34 -4.22
N PRO A 175 36.70 -8.23 -4.19
CA PRO A 175 37.51 -8.11 -5.40
C PRO A 175 37.26 -9.25 -6.41
N ALA A 176 37.44 -8.97 -7.70
CA ALA A 176 37.43 -10.06 -8.68
C ALA A 176 38.68 -10.92 -8.50
N LEU A 177 38.50 -12.24 -8.42
CA LEU A 177 39.60 -13.20 -8.34
C LEU A 177 40.15 -13.53 -9.73
N ASP A 178 41.43 -13.86 -9.78
CA ASP A 178 42.04 -14.47 -10.96
C ASP A 178 41.41 -15.87 -11.22
N PRO A 179 41.30 -16.34 -12.48
CA PRO A 179 40.77 -17.67 -12.79
C PRO A 179 41.41 -18.85 -12.05
N SER A 180 42.62 -18.67 -11.51
CA SER A 180 43.34 -19.68 -10.73
C SER A 180 43.05 -19.65 -9.22
N GLN A 181 42.22 -18.70 -8.75
CA GLN A 181 41.99 -18.44 -7.33
C GLN A 181 40.54 -18.71 -6.91
N GLN A 182 40.35 -19.06 -5.64
CA GLN A 182 39.04 -19.30 -5.04
C GLN A 182 38.92 -18.61 -3.68
N TYR A 183 37.74 -18.11 -3.36
CA TYR A 183 37.42 -17.63 -2.03
C TYR A 183 37.33 -18.79 -1.03
N GLN A 184 37.83 -18.55 0.18
CA GLN A 184 37.83 -19.54 1.25
C GLN A 184 37.44 -18.85 2.55
N LEU A 185 36.41 -19.38 3.21
CA LEU A 185 35.99 -18.91 4.52
C LEU A 185 36.88 -19.51 5.62
N TRP A 186 37.34 -18.66 6.53
CA TRP A 186 38.10 -19.05 7.72
C TRP A 186 37.37 -18.63 8.99
N LEU A 187 37.15 -19.59 9.89
CA LEU A 187 36.63 -19.36 11.22
C LEU A 187 37.81 -19.24 12.19
N ILE A 188 37.95 -18.10 12.87
CA ILE A 188 39.07 -17.83 13.77
C ILE A 188 38.55 -17.75 15.21
N ARG A 189 39.08 -18.61 16.08
CA ARG A 189 38.83 -18.56 17.54
C ARG A 189 40.14 -18.74 18.27
N ASP A 190 40.46 -17.83 19.19
CA ASP A 190 41.69 -17.85 19.99
C ASP A 190 42.97 -17.98 19.13
N GLY A 191 42.99 -17.30 17.98
CA GLY A 191 44.10 -17.34 17.02
C GLY A 191 44.20 -18.63 16.17
N LYS A 192 43.38 -19.64 16.43
CA LYS A 192 43.32 -20.87 15.64
C LYS A 192 42.33 -20.71 14.48
N ARG A 193 42.80 -20.99 13.26
CA ARG A 193 41.99 -20.95 12.03
C ARG A 193 41.42 -22.34 11.72
N THR A 194 40.14 -22.39 11.42
CA THR A 194 39.43 -23.59 10.96
C THR A 194 38.79 -23.29 9.60
N ASN A 195 38.82 -24.26 8.69
CA ASN A 195 38.16 -24.15 7.39
C ASN A 195 36.64 -24.03 7.58
N GLY A 196 36.04 -22.97 7.05
CA GLY A 196 34.60 -22.68 7.14
C GLY A 196 33.81 -22.96 5.87
N GLY A 197 34.44 -23.53 4.84
CA GLY A 197 33.83 -23.78 3.53
C GLY A 197 34.28 -22.81 2.43
N ILE A 198 33.75 -23.03 1.24
CA ILE A 198 34.03 -22.29 0.01
C ILE A 198 32.88 -21.37 -0.39
#